data_AF-A0A5C3NAU5-F1
#
_entry.id   AF-A0A5C3NAU5-F1
#
_cell.length_a   1.000
_cell.length_b   1.000
_cell.length_c   1.000
_cell.angle_alpha   90.00
_cell.angle_beta   90.00
_cell.angle_gamma   90.00
#
_symmetry.space_group_name_H-M   'P 1'
#
loop_
_entity.id
_entity.type
_entity.pdbx_description
1 polymer ?
#
loop_
_entity_poly.entity_id
_entity_poly.type
_entity_poly.pdbx_seq_one_letter_code
_entity_poly.pdbx_strand_id
1 'polypeptide(L)' 'MFLPSQVNSGHLVVASSVLLFIVGSYAVLFSAFLPSTGVALLDIIAHDTHYKYFFVLLIPTTSYFVIANWVGWQYFRNS' A
#
# COMPACT_ATOMS: atom_id res chain seq x y z
N MET A 1 36.42 17.55 6.72
CA MET A 1 36.14 16.13 6.41
C MET A 1 34.67 15.89 6.73
N PHE A 2 33.82 15.83 5.71
CA PHE A 2 32.36 15.66 5.88
C PHE A 2 32.07 14.22 6.27
N LEU A 3 31.36 14.01 7.38
CA LEU A 3 30.96 12.68 7.85
C LEU A 3 29.91 12.09 6.89
N PRO A 4 30.02 10.80 6.52
CA PRO A 4 29.05 10.14 5.66
C PRO A 4 27.70 10.05 6.38
N SER A 5 26.60 10.37 5.69
CA SER A 5 25.26 10.18 6.21
C SER A 5 25.03 8.69 6.47
N GLN A 6 25.13 8.28 7.73
CA GLN A 6 24.71 6.96 8.20
C GLN A 6 23.20 6.88 8.05
N VAL A 7 22.73 6.40 6.90
CA VAL A 7 21.31 6.19 6.65
C VAL A 7 20.83 5.13 7.63
N ASN A 8 20.16 5.57 8.71
CA ASN A 8 19.60 4.68 9.72
C ASN A 8 18.41 3.93 9.12
N SER A 9 18.31 2.63 9.41
CA SER A 9 17.19 1.77 9.01
C SER A 9 15.83 2.38 9.33
N GLY A 10 15.70 3.13 10.44
CA GLY A 10 14.45 3.84 10.76
C GLY A 10 14.06 4.89 9.72
N HIS A 11 15.03 5.67 9.21
CA HIS A 11 14.78 6.65 8.15
C HIS A 11 14.45 5.98 6.82
N LEU A 12 15.06 4.82 6.53
CA LEU A 12 14.70 4.03 5.34
C LEU A 12 13.27 3.54 5.39
N VAL A 13 12.83 3.03 6.55
CA VAL A 13 11.45 2.59 6.75
C VAL A 13 10.50 3.76 6.52
N VAL A 14 10.72 4.90 7.17
CA VAL A 14 9.87 6.09 7.01
C VAL A 14 9.85 6.57 5.55
N ALA A 15 11.00 6.68 4.90
CA ALA A 15 11.09 7.10 3.50
C ALA A 15 10.33 6.12 2.58
N SER A 16 10.49 4.82 2.80
CA SER A 16 9.78 3.79 2.03
C SER A 16 8.26 3.85 2.25
N SER A 17 7.81 4.07 3.48
CA SER A 17 6.38 4.22 3.79
C SER A 17 5.78 5.45 3.14
N VAL A 18 6.49 6.58 3.16
CA VAL A 18 6.05 7.82 2.48
C VAL A 18 5.99 7.62 0.98
N LEU A 19 7.01 6.98 0.37
CA LEU A 19 7.00 6.68 -1.06
C LEU A 19 5.84 5.76 -1.44
N LEU A 20 5.61 4.67 -0.68
CA LEU A 20 4.49 3.77 -0.91
C LEU A 20 3.14 4.48 -0.77
N PHE A 21 3.00 5.36 0.22
CA PHE A 21 1.79 6.15 0.41
C PHE A 21 1.52 7.09 -0.76
N ILE A 22 2.54 7.80 -1.24
CA ILE A 22 2.41 8.72 -2.39
C ILE A 22 2.08 7.94 -3.66
N VAL A 23 2.84 6.88 -3.97
CA VAL A 23 2.63 6.06 -5.18
C VAL A 23 1.29 5.35 -5.13
N GLY A 24 0.90 4.78 -3.99
CA GLY A 24 -0.38 4.10 -3.81
C GLY A 24 -1.57 5.07 -3.93
N SER A 25 -1.46 6.26 -3.33
CA SER A 25 -2.49 7.30 -3.47
C SER A 25 -2.61 7.75 -4.93
N TYR A 26 -1.48 7.95 -5.62
CA TYR A 26 -1.49 8.26 -7.05
C TYR A 26 -2.17 7.17 -7.88
N ALA A 27 -1.75 5.92 -7.70
CA ALA A 27 -2.26 4.77 -8.44
C ALA A 27 -3.78 4.59 -8.28
N VAL A 28 -4.30 4.73 -7.07
CA VAL A 28 -5.70 4.43 -6.76
C VAL A 28 -6.63 5.63 -6.93
N LEU A 29 -6.27 6.79 -6.37
CA LEU A 29 -7.18 7.93 -6.23
C LEU A 29 -6.99 8.97 -7.34
N PHE A 30 -5.74 9.29 -7.67
CA PHE A 30 -5.43 10.45 -8.50
C PHE A 30 -5.28 10.11 -9.99
N SER A 31 -4.79 8.92 -10.34
CA SER A 31 -4.56 8.49 -11.73
C SER A 31 -5.82 8.46 -12.60
N ALA A 32 -7.02 8.45 -11.99
CA ALA A 32 -8.29 8.55 -12.72
C ALA A 32 -8.61 9.98 -13.21
N PHE A 33 -8.00 11.01 -12.62
CA PHE A 33 -8.29 12.42 -12.88
C PHE A 33 -7.12 13.18 -13.52
N LEU A 34 -5.92 12.63 -13.46
CA LEU A 34 -4.71 13.26 -13.99
C LEU A 34 -4.31 12.63 -15.33
N PRO A 35 -3.77 13.44 -16.28
CA PRO A 35 -3.21 12.93 -17.52
C PRO A 35 -1.94 12.10 -17.27
N SER A 36 -1.52 11.36 -18.30
CA SER A 36 -0.30 10.53 -18.29
C SER A 36 0.91 11.35 -17.84
N THR A 37 1.71 10.78 -16.95
CA THR A 37 2.89 11.46 -16.37
C THR A 37 4.10 11.40 -17.30
N GLY A 38 4.09 10.51 -18.30
CA GLY A 38 5.22 10.24 -19.18
C GLY A 38 6.26 9.30 -18.55
N VAL A 39 6.04 8.88 -17.30
CA VAL A 39 6.88 7.90 -16.62
C VAL A 39 6.26 6.51 -16.87
N ALA A 40 6.95 5.69 -17.67
CA ALA A 40 6.43 4.40 -18.12
C ALA A 40 5.84 3.53 -17.00
N LEU A 41 6.50 3.46 -15.84
CA LEU A 41 6.06 2.63 -14.72
C LEU A 41 4.77 3.15 -14.07
N LEU A 42 4.65 4.47 -13.87
CA LEU A 42 3.42 5.08 -13.33
C LEU A 42 2.28 5.01 -14.33
N ASP A 43 2.59 5.19 -15.62
CA ASP A 43 1.60 5.18 -16.68
C ASP A 43 1.01 3.77 -16.88
N ILE A 44 1.83 2.70 -16.79
CA ILE A 44 1.33 1.32 -16.78
C ILE A 44 0.32 1.09 -15.65
N ILE A 45 0.63 1.57 -14.44
CA ILE A 45 -0.25 1.43 -13.28
C ILE A 45 -1.53 2.26 -13.46
N ALA A 46 -1.43 3.47 -14.02
CA ALA A 46 -2.57 4.36 -14.25
C ALA A 46 -3.56 3.80 -15.28
N HIS A 47 -3.07 3.10 -16.30
CA HIS A 47 -3.87 2.50 -17.38
C HIS A 47 -4.42 1.11 -17.05
N ASP A 48 -4.09 0.53 -15.89
CA ASP A 48 -4.73 -0.71 -15.43
C ASP A 48 -6.22 -0.42 -15.11
N THR A 49 -7.11 -0.99 -15.91
CA THR A 49 -8.57 -0.87 -15.75
C THR A 49 -9.20 -2.05 -15.02
N HIS A 50 -8.47 -3.15 -14.85
CA HIS A 50 -9.05 -4.42 -14.39
C HIS A 50 -8.80 -4.66 -12.89
N TYR A 51 -7.63 -4.28 -12.38
CA TYR A 51 -7.23 -4.58 -11.00
C TYR A 51 -6.99 -3.35 -10.12
N LYS A 52 -7.25 -2.15 -10.65
CA LYS A 52 -7.00 -0.85 -9.99
C LYS A 52 -7.52 -0.75 -8.56
N TYR A 53 -8.75 -1.24 -8.31
CA TYR A 53 -9.38 -1.18 -7.00
C TYR A 53 -9.27 -2.47 -6.19
N PHE A 54 -8.73 -3.54 -6.80
CA PHE A 54 -8.60 -4.83 -6.14
C PHE A 54 -7.74 -4.72 -4.86
N PHE A 55 -6.68 -3.91 -4.90
CA PHE A 55 -5.83 -3.68 -3.75
C PHE A 55 -6.56 -2.96 -2.61
N VAL A 56 -7.43 -1.99 -2.93
CA VAL A 56 -8.25 -1.28 -1.93
C VAL A 56 -9.25 -2.23 -1.29
N LEU A 57 -9.87 -3.10 -2.09
CA LEU A 57 -10.83 -4.09 -1.63
C LEU A 57 -10.17 -5.21 -0.81
N LEU A 58 -8.91 -5.54 -1.08
CA LEU A 58 -8.14 -6.51 -0.29
C LEU A 58 -7.99 -6.08 1.18
N ILE A 59 -7.84 -4.79 1.48
CA ILE A 59 -7.62 -4.30 2.85
C ILE A 59 -8.77 -4.70 3.79
N PRO A 60 -10.05 -4.33 3.54
CA PRO A 60 -11.15 -4.73 4.40
C PRO A 60 -11.42 -6.24 4.35
N THR A 61 -11.29 -6.89 3.18
CA THR A 61 -11.57 -8.33 3.07
C THR A 61 -10.58 -9.19 3.85
N THR A 62 -9.29 -8.89 3.75
CA THR A 62 -8.25 -9.62 4.49
C THR A 62 -8.29 -9.30 5.98
N SER A 63 -8.50 -8.04 6.35
CA SER A 63 -8.66 -7.63 7.75
C SER A 63 -9.83 -8.35 8.40
N TYR A 64 -10.99 -8.37 7.73
CA TYR A 64 -12.17 -9.09 8.21
C TYR A 64 -11.90 -10.59 8.36
N PHE A 65 -11.28 -11.22 7.37
CA PHE A 65 -10.94 -12.64 7.43
C PHE A 65 -10.06 -12.97 8.65
N VAL A 66 -9.00 -12.19 8.89
CA VAL A 66 -8.08 -12.39 10.02
C VAL A 66 -8.80 -12.17 11.36
N ILE A 67 -9.60 -11.11 11.48
CA ILE A 67 -10.35 -10.80 12.70
C ILE A 67 -11.37 -11.91 12.99
N ALA A 68 -12.16 -12.32 12.00
CA ALA A 68 -13.15 -13.37 12.16
C ALA A 68 -12.51 -14.70 12.56
N ASN A 69 -11.36 -15.05 11.97
CA ASN A 69 -10.61 -16.26 12.32
C ASN A 69 -10.11 -16.21 13.77
N TRP A 70 -9.50 -15.09 14.17
CA TRP A 70 -9.05 -14.90 15.55
C TRP A 70 -10.24 -14.98 16.53
N VAL A 71 -11.29 -14.20 16.31
CA VAL A 71 -12.48 -14.20 17.18
C VAL A 71 -13.10 -15.59 17.28
N GLY A 72 -13.22 -16.32 16.16
CA GLY A 72 -13.70 -17.71 16.15
C GLY A 72 -12.85 -18.65 17.00
N TRP A 73 -11.53 -18.51 16.93
CA TRP A 73 -10.59 -19.28 17.77
C TRP A 73 -10.70 -18.96 19.26
N GLN A 74 -11.00 -17.69 19.61
CA GLN A 74 -11.24 -17.31 21.00
C GLN A 74 -12.50 -17.98 21.55
N TYR A 75 -13.58 -18.02 20.77
CA TYR A 75 -14.80 -18.73 21.17
C TYR A 75 -14.56 -20.23 21.30
N PHE A 76 -13.85 -20.85 20.36
CA PHE A 76 -13.55 -22.29 20.42
C PHE A 76 -12.75 -22.71 21.66
N ARG A 77 -11.79 -21.87 22.12
CA ARG A 77 -10.98 -22.19 23.30
C ARG A 77 -11.67 -21.92 24.64
N ASN A 78 -12.63 -21.01 24.67
CA ASN A 78 -13.26 -20.51 25.90
C ASN A 78 -14.71 -20.98 26.07
N SER A 79 -15.18 -21.90 25.22
CA SER A 79 -16.50 -22.56 25.29
C SER A 79 -16.30 -24.04 25.58
#